data_AF-A0A2U3DS18-F1
#
_entry.id   AF-A0A2U3DS18-F1
#
_cell.length_a   1.000
_cell.length_b   1.000
_cell.length_c   1.000
_cell.angle_alpha   90.00
_cell.angle_beta   90.00
_cell.angle_gamma   90.00
#
_symmetry.space_group_name_H-M   'P 1'
#
loop_
_entity.id
_entity.type
_entity.pdbx_description
1 polymer ?
#
loop_
_entity_poly.entity_id
_entity_poly.type
_entity_poly.pdbx_seq_one_letter_code
_entity_poly.pdbx_strand_id
1 'polypeptide(L)'
;MGKKVLLEIFATGQPSDEEATQAAQGMWSAFGPPGTLSYSQRPYGNATIDGFHIGRLPIKDPFDPPVSYYRSLRKLMQKDTSKSYSITQLWYCDKPVSDDVLSEVDKVFVSVPHVGSETSYECLRKLSSKLGSGKRLYVNMSWVPSTSITRVVCGLRSLALPNFGGAWFRWGAGNTSLPAFQDRVRRVGSELARA
;
A
#
# COMPACT_ATOMS: atom_id res chain seq x y z
N MET A 1 -9.45 -4.96 -18.32
CA MET A 1 -8.14 -5.44 -17.78
C MET A 1 -8.25 -5.51 -16.27
N GLY A 2 -8.16 -6.69 -15.65
CA GLY A 2 -8.43 -6.93 -14.22
C GLY A 2 -7.44 -6.31 -13.21
N LYS A 3 -7.01 -5.07 -13.44
CA LYS A 3 -6.16 -4.29 -12.53
C LYS A 3 -7.04 -3.60 -11.48
N LYS A 4 -6.57 -3.57 -10.24
CA LYS A 4 -7.18 -2.79 -9.17
C LYS A 4 -6.59 -1.39 -9.12
N VAL A 5 -7.44 -0.38 -8.99
CA VAL A 5 -7.08 1.04 -8.84
C VAL A 5 -7.39 1.48 -7.43
N LEU A 6 -6.36 1.86 -6.68
CA LEU A 6 -6.51 2.37 -5.32
C LEU A 6 -6.20 3.87 -5.30
N LEU A 7 -6.95 4.63 -4.52
CA LEU A 7 -6.68 6.04 -4.31
C LEU A 7 -5.68 6.22 -3.17
N GLU A 8 -4.56 6.89 -3.44
CA GLU A 8 -3.59 7.26 -2.42
C GLU A 8 -4.10 8.44 -1.58
N ILE A 9 -4.02 8.30 -0.26
CA ILE A 9 -4.40 9.30 0.72
C ILE A 9 -3.16 9.65 1.55
N PHE A 10 -2.80 10.93 1.53
CA PHE A 10 -1.84 11.50 2.45
C PHE A 10 -2.61 12.22 3.55
N ALA A 11 -2.65 11.64 4.74
CA ALA A 11 -3.21 12.35 5.89
C ALA A 11 -2.18 13.35 6.43
N THR A 12 -2.64 14.55 6.74
CA THR A 12 -1.84 15.60 7.37
C THR A 12 -2.55 16.03 8.66
N GLY A 13 -1.83 16.05 9.79
CA GLY A 13 -2.37 16.44 11.10
C GLY A 13 -2.75 15.25 11.98
N GLN A 14 -3.19 15.54 13.21
CA GLN A 14 -3.74 14.55 14.16
C GLN A 14 -5.24 14.81 14.34
N PRO A 15 -6.08 14.36 13.41
CA PRO A 15 -7.52 14.53 13.56
C PRO A 15 -8.00 13.75 14.78
N SER A 16 -9.07 14.21 15.41
CA SER A 16 -9.81 13.42 16.39
C SER A 16 -10.40 12.16 15.74
N ASP A 17 -10.86 11.20 16.55
CA ASP A 17 -11.53 10.01 16.02
C ASP A 17 -12.82 10.36 15.26
N GLU A 18 -13.54 11.40 15.67
CA GLU A 18 -14.71 11.93 14.98
C GLU A 18 -14.34 12.53 13.63
N GLU A 19 -13.32 13.40 13.59
CA GLU A 19 -12.84 14.03 12.36
C GLU A 19 -12.34 12.99 11.36
N ALA A 20 -11.61 11.98 11.84
CA ALA A 20 -11.15 10.86 11.02
C ALA A 20 -12.30 10.01 10.49
N THR A 21 -13.34 9.78 11.30
CA THR A 21 -14.55 9.07 10.87
C THR A 21 -15.28 9.85 9.77
N GLN A 22 -15.44 11.16 9.92
CA GLN A 22 -16.06 12.02 8.91
C GLN A 22 -15.23 12.06 7.62
N ALA A 23 -13.91 12.15 7.73
CA ALA A 23 -13.01 12.11 6.58
C ALA A 23 -13.14 10.78 5.81
N ALA A 24 -13.23 9.63 6.51
CA ALA A 24 -13.45 8.34 5.88
C ALA A 24 -14.80 8.27 5.13
N GLN A 25 -15.86 8.82 5.73
CA GLN A 25 -17.18 8.89 5.09
C GLN A 25 -17.18 9.79 3.84
N GLY A 26 -16.48 10.92 3.89
CA GLY A 26 -16.30 11.81 2.74
C GLY A 26 -15.58 11.12 1.59
N MET A 27 -14.47 10.43 1.88
CA MET A 27 -13.71 9.68 0.86
C MET A 27 -14.54 8.55 0.26
N TRP A 28 -15.30 7.81 1.07
CA TRP A 28 -16.20 6.78 0.57
C TRP A 28 -17.31 7.34 -0.32
N SER A 29 -17.92 8.46 0.08
CA SER A 29 -18.99 9.11 -0.69
C SER A 29 -18.49 9.61 -2.06
N ALA A 30 -17.26 10.11 -2.11
CA ALA A 30 -16.64 10.62 -3.33
C ALA A 30 -16.16 9.52 -4.29
N PHE A 31 -15.64 8.40 -3.78
CA PHE A 31 -14.91 7.42 -4.60
C PHE A 31 -15.41 5.97 -4.52
N GLY A 32 -16.28 5.64 -3.55
CA GLY A 32 -16.92 4.32 -3.42
C GLY A 32 -17.99 4.07 -4.48
N PRO A 33 -18.98 3.18 -4.25
CA PRO A 33 -20.16 3.08 -5.10
C PRO A 33 -20.91 4.42 -5.21
N PRO A 34 -21.69 4.63 -6.28
CA PRO A 34 -22.68 5.70 -6.32
C PRO A 34 -23.58 5.62 -5.07
N GLY A 35 -23.66 6.73 -4.34
CA GLY A 35 -24.48 6.86 -3.15
C GLY A 35 -25.41 8.06 -3.29
N THR A 36 -25.43 8.93 -2.28
CA THR A 36 -26.26 10.13 -2.25
C THR A 36 -25.67 11.31 -3.03
N LEU A 37 -24.36 11.35 -3.23
CA LEU A 37 -23.71 12.37 -4.07
C LEU A 37 -24.04 12.14 -5.54
N SER A 38 -24.44 13.21 -6.23
CA SER A 38 -24.65 13.15 -7.67
C SER A 38 -23.33 12.93 -8.40
N TYR A 39 -23.40 12.42 -9.63
CA TYR A 39 -22.20 12.17 -10.42
C TYR A 39 -21.39 13.44 -10.73
N SER A 40 -22.05 14.60 -10.86
CA SER A 40 -21.36 15.88 -11.06
C SER A 40 -20.60 16.37 -9.83
N GLN A 41 -20.90 15.83 -8.65
CA GLN A 41 -20.22 16.14 -7.38
C GLN A 41 -19.07 15.16 -7.08
N ARG A 42 -18.91 14.11 -7.88
CA ARG A 42 -17.90 13.08 -7.67
C ARG A 42 -16.68 13.32 -8.57
N PRO A 43 -15.45 13.31 -8.03
CA PRO A 43 -14.27 13.68 -8.81
C PRO A 43 -14.03 12.81 -10.06
N TYR A 44 -14.46 11.54 -10.02
CA TYR A 44 -14.33 10.59 -11.13
C TYR A 44 -15.70 10.18 -11.70
N GLY A 45 -16.74 10.98 -11.49
CA GLY A 45 -18.11 10.67 -11.91
C GLY A 45 -18.61 9.34 -11.34
N ASN A 46 -19.05 8.44 -12.22
CA ASN A 46 -19.60 7.13 -11.87
C ASN A 46 -18.53 6.07 -11.52
N ALA A 47 -17.25 6.41 -11.62
CA ALA A 47 -16.21 5.44 -11.32
C ALA A 47 -16.20 5.09 -9.82
N THR A 48 -16.00 3.80 -9.55
CA THR A 48 -15.81 3.25 -8.21
C THR A 48 -14.44 2.60 -8.13
N ILE A 49 -13.59 3.13 -7.25
CA ILE A 49 -12.23 2.63 -7.05
C ILE A 49 -12.24 1.22 -6.43
N ASP A 50 -11.10 0.55 -6.40
CA ASP A 50 -10.91 -0.76 -5.76
C ASP A 50 -10.52 -0.66 -4.28
N GLY A 51 -10.34 0.56 -3.78
CA GLY A 51 -10.07 0.83 -2.37
C GLY A 51 -9.06 1.94 -2.17
N PHE A 52 -8.45 2.01 -0.98
CA PHE A 52 -7.61 3.13 -0.57
C PHE A 52 -6.20 2.67 -0.20
N HIS A 53 -5.21 3.46 -0.60
CA HIS A 53 -3.82 3.34 -0.19
C HIS A 53 -3.50 4.47 0.77
N ILE A 54 -3.18 4.16 2.01
CA ILE A 54 -2.79 5.16 2.99
C ILE A 54 -1.28 5.32 2.89
N GLY A 55 -0.89 6.45 2.30
CA GLY A 55 0.50 6.82 2.08
C GLY A 55 1.10 7.43 3.34
N ARG A 56 2.42 7.31 3.49
CA ARG A 56 3.18 7.98 4.55
C ARG A 56 4.19 8.94 3.93
N LEU A 57 4.21 10.19 4.38
CA LEU A 57 5.25 11.13 3.99
C LEU A 57 6.55 10.80 4.75
N PRO A 58 7.70 10.66 4.07
CA PRO A 58 8.96 10.31 4.73
C PRO A 58 9.55 11.43 5.60
N ILE A 59 9.03 12.66 5.52
CA ILE A 59 9.68 13.89 6.01
C ILE A 59 9.09 14.40 7.34
N LYS A 60 7.90 13.93 7.77
CA LYS A 60 7.30 14.32 9.05
C LYS A 60 6.94 13.08 9.87
N ASP A 61 7.25 13.15 11.16
CA ASP A 61 6.92 12.17 12.20
C ASP A 61 5.43 11.77 12.18
N PRO A 62 5.04 10.63 12.78
CA PRO A 62 4.09 9.69 12.20
C PRO A 62 2.66 10.26 12.15
N PHE A 63 2.16 10.57 10.96
CA PHE A 63 0.73 10.83 10.76
C PHE A 63 0.13 9.73 9.91
N ASP A 64 0.04 8.54 10.49
CA ASP A 64 -0.99 7.61 10.02
C ASP A 64 -2.33 8.14 10.56
N PRO A 65 -3.44 8.12 9.79
CA PRO A 65 -4.77 8.36 10.34
C PRO A 65 -4.98 7.52 11.61
N PRO A 66 -5.78 7.99 12.58
CA PRO A 66 -6.15 7.14 13.70
C PRO A 66 -6.89 5.90 13.19
N VAL A 67 -6.86 4.81 13.97
CA VAL A 67 -7.47 3.52 13.58
C VAL A 67 -8.96 3.66 13.25
N SER A 68 -9.66 4.63 13.85
CA SER A 68 -11.05 5.00 13.55
C SER A 68 -11.30 5.29 12.07
N TYR A 69 -10.32 5.90 11.37
CA TYR A 69 -10.38 6.11 9.93
C TYR A 69 -10.50 4.78 9.15
N TYR A 70 -9.60 3.83 9.45
CA TYR A 70 -9.55 2.52 8.79
C TYR A 70 -10.81 1.71 9.08
N ARG A 71 -11.23 1.69 10.35
CA ARG A 71 -12.46 1.00 10.79
C ARG A 71 -13.69 1.58 10.12
N SER A 72 -13.75 2.90 9.97
CA SER A 72 -14.86 3.57 9.29
C SER A 72 -14.91 3.22 7.81
N LEU A 73 -13.78 3.27 7.10
CA LEU A 73 -13.70 2.81 5.71
C LEU A 73 -14.09 1.34 5.58
N ARG A 74 -13.57 0.46 6.45
CA ARG A 74 -13.87 -0.97 6.42
C ARG A 74 -15.37 -1.24 6.58
N LYS A 75 -16.02 -0.60 7.56
CA LYS A 75 -17.46 -0.69 7.78
C LYS A 75 -18.26 -0.24 6.56
N LEU A 76 -17.83 0.84 5.90
CA LEU A 76 -18.49 1.34 4.69
C LEU A 76 -18.30 0.39 3.50
N MET A 77 -17.10 -0.13 3.30
CA MET A 77 -16.80 -1.13 2.27
C MET A 77 -17.59 -2.41 2.44
N GLN A 78 -17.79 -2.88 3.67
CA GLN A 78 -18.55 -4.10 3.96
C GLN A 78 -20.05 -3.98 3.67
N LYS A 79 -20.60 -2.75 3.61
CA LYS A 79 -21.99 -2.53 3.24
C LYS A 79 -22.25 -2.77 1.75
N ASP A 80 -21.23 -2.64 0.92
CA ASP A 80 -21.33 -2.96 -0.50
C ASP A 80 -20.77 -4.36 -0.78
N THR A 81 -21.66 -5.28 -1.11
CA THR A 81 -21.33 -6.68 -1.42
C THR A 81 -21.03 -6.92 -2.89
N SER A 82 -21.19 -5.92 -3.76
CA SER A 82 -20.98 -6.06 -5.21
C SER A 82 -19.50 -6.23 -5.60
N LYS A 83 -18.58 -5.81 -4.72
CA LYS A 83 -17.14 -5.78 -4.99
C LYS A 83 -16.32 -5.95 -3.72
N SER A 84 -15.17 -6.60 -3.85
CA SER A 84 -14.17 -6.67 -2.77
C SER A 84 -13.19 -5.50 -2.84
N TYR A 85 -13.35 -4.56 -1.91
CA TYR A 85 -12.46 -3.41 -1.72
C TYR A 85 -11.19 -3.77 -0.95
N SER A 86 -10.16 -2.93 -1.06
CA SER A 86 -8.92 -3.10 -0.30
C SER A 86 -8.46 -1.83 0.42
N ILE A 87 -7.99 -1.97 1.66
CA ILE A 87 -7.25 -0.94 2.37
C ILE A 87 -5.79 -1.38 2.44
N THR A 88 -4.89 -0.49 2.05
CA THR A 88 -3.45 -0.78 2.02
C THR A 88 -2.68 0.35 2.66
N GLN A 89 -1.48 0.08 3.15
CA GLN A 89 -0.64 1.04 3.87
C GLN A 89 0.77 1.08 3.31
N LEU A 90 1.33 2.28 3.13
CA LEU A 90 2.77 2.46 2.95
C LEU A 90 3.46 2.45 4.32
N TRP A 91 4.46 1.59 4.48
CA TRP A 91 5.26 1.51 5.69
C TRP A 91 6.74 1.66 5.39
N TYR A 92 7.46 2.32 6.28
CA TYR A 92 8.90 2.50 6.22
C TYR A 92 9.53 1.73 7.38
N CYS A 93 10.56 0.94 7.09
CA CYS A 93 11.17 0.01 8.04
C CYS A 93 11.70 0.62 9.34
N ASP A 94 12.05 1.91 9.31
CA ASP A 94 12.55 2.70 10.43
C ASP A 94 11.44 3.37 11.25
N LYS A 95 10.17 3.19 10.87
CA LYS A 95 9.03 3.88 11.49
C LYS A 95 8.09 2.92 12.22
N PRO A 96 7.56 3.31 13.39
CA PRO A 96 6.54 2.51 14.05
C PRO A 96 5.26 2.46 13.20
N VAL A 97 4.54 1.34 13.33
CA VAL A 97 3.15 1.18 12.89
C VAL A 97 2.41 0.46 14.01
N SER A 98 1.20 0.94 14.33
CA SER A 98 0.35 0.33 15.35
C SER A 98 -0.16 -1.04 14.90
N ASP A 99 -0.20 -2.01 15.81
CA ASP A 99 -0.79 -3.31 15.55
C ASP A 99 -2.30 -3.19 15.25
N ASP A 100 -2.99 -2.19 15.81
CA ASP A 100 -4.37 -1.85 15.47
C ASP A 100 -4.51 -1.44 14.00
N VAL A 101 -3.62 -0.60 13.48
CA VAL A 101 -3.63 -0.22 12.06
C VAL A 101 -3.29 -1.42 11.19
N LEU A 102 -2.27 -2.20 11.56
CA LEU A 102 -1.94 -3.42 10.84
C LEU A 102 -3.12 -4.40 10.81
N SER A 103 -3.98 -4.42 11.83
CA SER A 103 -5.18 -5.26 11.91
C SER A 103 -6.22 -4.91 10.84
N GLU A 104 -6.30 -3.65 10.41
CA GLU A 104 -7.35 -3.13 9.52
C GLU A 104 -6.96 -3.14 8.03
N VAL A 105 -5.68 -3.34 7.70
CA VAL A 105 -5.18 -3.32 6.31
C VAL A 105 -5.06 -4.73 5.71
N ASP A 106 -5.29 -4.86 4.40
CA ASP A 106 -5.14 -6.14 3.69
C ASP A 106 -3.71 -6.33 3.15
N LYS A 107 -3.06 -5.22 2.78
CA LYS A 107 -1.72 -5.23 2.19
C LYS A 107 -0.86 -4.11 2.74
N VAL A 108 0.42 -4.40 2.94
CA VAL A 108 1.43 -3.41 3.32
C VAL A 108 2.46 -3.27 2.20
N PHE A 109 2.65 -2.04 1.74
CA PHE A 109 3.68 -1.66 0.79
C PHE A 109 4.88 -1.16 1.60
N VAL A 110 5.99 -1.87 1.56
CA VAL A 110 7.15 -1.62 2.42
C VAL A 110 8.22 -0.88 1.65
N SER A 111 8.67 0.26 2.18
CA SER A 111 9.90 0.93 1.76
C SER A 111 11.04 0.61 2.71
N VAL A 112 12.17 0.23 2.15
CA VAL A 112 13.44 -0.01 2.84
C VAL A 112 14.51 0.92 2.24
N PRO A 113 15.43 1.47 3.04
CA PRO A 113 16.51 2.32 2.54
C PRO A 113 17.41 1.61 1.50
N HIS A 114 17.73 0.33 1.74
CA HIS A 114 18.56 -0.49 0.86
C HIS A 114 18.02 -1.93 0.81
N VAL A 115 17.12 -2.20 -0.14
CA VAL A 115 16.61 -3.57 -0.29
C VAL A 115 17.74 -4.52 -0.68
N GLY A 116 17.84 -5.64 0.04
CA GLY A 116 18.88 -6.64 -0.18
C GLY A 116 19.99 -6.65 0.87
N SER A 117 19.95 -5.74 1.85
CA SER A 117 20.84 -5.77 3.03
C SER A 117 20.24 -6.60 4.17
N GLU A 118 21.07 -7.10 5.08
CA GLU A 118 20.58 -7.85 6.25
C GLU A 118 19.63 -7.01 7.11
N THR A 119 19.93 -5.73 7.33
CA THR A 119 19.04 -4.80 8.04
C THR A 119 17.66 -4.69 7.37
N SER A 120 17.61 -4.68 6.04
CA SER A 120 16.32 -4.68 5.32
C SER A 120 15.56 -5.99 5.51
N TYR A 121 16.27 -7.12 5.58
CA TYR A 121 15.68 -8.44 5.76
C TYR A 121 15.17 -8.68 7.18
N GLU A 122 15.92 -8.28 8.20
CA GLU A 122 15.47 -8.28 9.59
C GLU A 122 14.19 -7.47 9.78
N CYS A 123 14.14 -6.28 9.17
CA CYS A 123 12.93 -5.47 9.16
C CYS A 123 11.74 -6.21 8.54
N LEU A 124 11.93 -6.81 7.35
CA LEU A 124 10.86 -7.55 6.68
C LEU A 124 10.38 -8.75 7.50
N ARG A 125 11.28 -9.49 8.16
CA ARG A 125 10.92 -10.57 9.09
C ARG A 125 10.08 -10.05 10.26
N LYS A 126 10.47 -8.93 10.87
CA LYS A 126 9.75 -8.30 11.99
C LYS A 126 8.36 -7.81 11.59
N LEU A 127 8.22 -7.19 10.42
CA LEU A 127 6.88 -6.83 9.92
C LEU A 127 6.07 -8.10 9.63
N SER A 128 6.68 -9.07 8.96
CA SER A 128 6.01 -10.31 8.56
C SER A 128 5.42 -11.05 9.76
N SER A 129 6.12 -11.10 10.89
CA SER A 129 5.64 -11.78 12.10
C SER A 129 4.45 -11.08 12.79
N LYS A 130 4.26 -9.77 12.53
CA LYS A 130 3.13 -8.98 13.04
C LYS A 130 1.89 -9.06 12.16
N LEU A 131 2.06 -9.42 10.88
CA LEU A 131 0.95 -9.49 9.95
C LEU A 131 0.16 -10.78 10.15
N GLY A 132 -1.14 -10.64 10.42
CA GLY A 132 -2.06 -11.76 10.53
C GLY A 132 -2.22 -12.56 9.22
N SER A 133 -2.84 -13.73 9.33
CA SER A 133 -3.13 -14.61 8.20
C SER A 133 -3.96 -13.88 7.13
N GLY A 134 -3.69 -14.19 5.85
CA GLY A 134 -4.40 -13.58 4.70
C GLY A 134 -3.88 -12.21 4.27
N LYS A 135 -3.00 -11.56 5.05
CA LYS A 135 -2.38 -10.28 4.68
C LYS A 135 -1.15 -10.49 3.82
N ARG A 136 -0.81 -9.49 3.00
CA ARG A 136 0.34 -9.53 2.10
C ARG A 136 1.25 -8.33 2.27
N LEU A 137 2.56 -8.53 2.19
CA LEU A 137 3.53 -7.45 2.10
C LEU A 137 4.15 -7.39 0.70
N TYR A 138 4.41 -6.18 0.23
CA TYR A 138 5.04 -5.90 -1.07
C TYR A 138 6.27 -5.04 -0.84
N VAL A 139 7.41 -5.41 -1.41
CA VAL A 139 8.68 -4.71 -1.15
C VAL A 139 8.96 -3.69 -2.25
N ASN A 140 9.39 -2.49 -1.87
CA ASN A 140 9.73 -1.43 -2.82
C ASN A 140 10.96 -1.84 -3.63
N MET A 141 10.82 -1.90 -4.95
CA MET A 141 11.92 -2.20 -5.88
C MET A 141 12.20 -1.07 -6.87
N SER A 142 11.67 0.13 -6.61
CA SER A 142 11.79 1.30 -7.48
C SER A 142 13.24 1.64 -7.83
N TRP A 143 14.16 1.44 -6.89
CA TRP A 143 15.55 1.92 -6.97
C TRP A 143 16.60 0.83 -7.12
N VAL A 144 16.19 -0.45 -7.21
CA VAL A 144 17.13 -1.57 -7.36
C VAL A 144 17.84 -1.49 -8.70
N PRO A 145 19.18 -1.35 -8.76
CA PRO A 145 19.89 -1.35 -10.04
C PRO A 145 19.57 -2.61 -10.84
N SER A 146 19.46 -2.51 -12.16
CA SER A 146 19.12 -3.65 -13.03
C SER A 146 20.07 -4.83 -12.84
N THR A 147 21.36 -4.55 -12.60
CA THR A 147 22.43 -5.52 -12.32
C THR A 147 22.26 -6.25 -10.98
N SER A 148 21.44 -5.72 -10.07
CA SER A 148 21.22 -6.29 -8.73
C SER A 148 19.88 -7.00 -8.58
N ILE A 149 18.97 -6.92 -9.56
CA ILE A 149 17.60 -7.44 -9.45
C ILE A 149 17.59 -8.92 -9.05
N THR A 150 18.28 -9.79 -9.80
CA THR A 150 18.29 -11.24 -9.52
C THR A 150 18.78 -11.53 -8.11
N ARG A 151 19.90 -10.94 -7.69
CA ARG A 151 20.44 -11.12 -6.33
C ARG A 151 19.44 -10.71 -5.25
N VAL A 152 18.81 -9.53 -5.42
CA VAL A 152 17.83 -9.02 -4.45
C VAL A 152 16.59 -9.91 -4.39
N VAL A 153 16.05 -10.34 -5.53
CA VAL A 153 14.88 -11.22 -5.58
C VAL A 153 15.18 -12.58 -4.93
N CYS A 154 16.34 -13.19 -5.22
CA CYS A 154 16.76 -14.44 -4.59
C CYS A 154 16.88 -14.29 -3.07
N GLY A 155 17.46 -13.19 -2.60
CA GLY A 155 17.56 -12.93 -1.18
C GLY A 155 16.19 -12.72 -0.51
N LEU A 156 15.28 -11.95 -1.11
CA LEU A 156 13.91 -11.80 -0.61
C LEU A 156 13.17 -13.15 -0.50
N ARG A 157 13.36 -14.05 -1.48
CA ARG A 157 12.77 -15.39 -1.44
C ARG A 157 13.35 -16.26 -0.33
N SER A 158 14.67 -16.21 -0.13
CA SER A 158 15.35 -16.99 0.91
C SER A 158 14.85 -16.67 2.32
N LEU A 159 14.20 -15.52 2.52
CA LEU A 159 13.54 -15.18 3.78
C LEU A 159 12.29 -16.04 4.07
N ALA A 160 11.72 -16.70 3.06
CA ALA A 160 10.53 -17.55 3.17
C ALA A 160 9.37 -16.88 3.93
N LEU A 161 9.14 -15.58 3.72
CA LEU A 161 8.11 -14.84 4.43
C LEU A 161 6.72 -15.34 3.99
N PRO A 162 5.87 -15.82 4.91
CA PRO A 162 4.59 -16.48 4.58
C PRO A 162 3.58 -15.55 3.89
N ASN A 163 3.77 -14.25 4.06
CA ASN A 163 2.91 -13.19 3.53
C ASN A 163 3.59 -12.38 2.43
N PHE A 164 4.73 -12.82 1.88
CA PHE A 164 5.31 -12.15 0.72
C PHE A 164 4.32 -12.16 -0.45
N GLY A 165 4.00 -10.96 -0.94
CA GLY A 165 3.06 -10.72 -2.03
C GLY A 165 3.72 -10.26 -3.33
N GLY A 166 4.99 -9.83 -3.27
CA GLY A 166 5.76 -9.41 -4.44
C GLY A 166 6.40 -8.04 -4.25
N ALA A 167 6.44 -7.27 -5.34
CA ALA A 167 7.11 -5.98 -5.39
C ALA A 167 6.15 -4.84 -5.72
N TRP A 168 6.52 -3.63 -5.33
CA TRP A 168 5.87 -2.41 -5.80
C TRP A 168 6.89 -1.38 -6.26
N PHE A 169 6.40 -0.43 -7.06
CA PHE A 169 7.24 0.55 -7.73
C PHE A 169 6.58 1.93 -7.70
N ARG A 170 7.40 2.94 -7.46
CA ARG A 170 7.06 4.35 -7.63
C ARG A 170 7.53 4.77 -9.01
N TRP A 171 6.62 5.26 -9.83
CA TRP A 171 6.96 5.99 -11.04
C TRP A 171 7.03 7.49 -10.72
N GLY A 172 7.93 8.21 -11.38
CA GLY A 172 8.05 9.67 -11.27
C GLY A 172 9.01 10.13 -10.17
N ALA A 173 9.73 9.19 -9.56
CA ALA A 173 10.78 9.54 -8.63
C ALA A 173 12.10 9.72 -9.41
N GLY A 174 12.56 10.97 -9.52
CA GLY A 174 13.76 11.34 -10.26
C GLY A 174 13.64 11.24 -11.79
N ASN A 175 14.77 11.15 -12.48
CA ASN A 175 14.87 11.24 -13.94
C ASN A 175 14.62 9.91 -14.69
N THR A 176 13.81 9.01 -14.14
CA THR A 176 13.57 7.69 -14.76
C THR A 176 12.57 7.82 -15.91
N SER A 177 12.98 7.44 -17.13
CA SER A 177 12.07 7.39 -18.28
C SER A 177 11.03 6.26 -18.15
N LEU A 178 9.87 6.43 -18.77
CA LEU A 178 8.83 5.38 -18.78
C LEU A 178 9.34 4.03 -19.32
N PRO A 179 10.10 3.95 -20.43
CA PRO A 179 10.67 2.69 -20.88
C PRO A 179 11.59 2.02 -19.85
N ALA A 180 12.43 2.81 -19.16
CA ALA A 180 13.31 2.29 -18.12
C ALA A 180 12.52 1.76 -16.91
N PHE A 181 11.43 2.45 -16.53
CA PHE A 181 10.51 1.98 -15.50
C PHE A 181 9.82 0.67 -15.90
N GLN A 182 9.28 0.59 -17.11
CA GLN A 182 8.62 -0.61 -17.64
C GLN A 182 9.58 -1.80 -17.72
N ASP A 183 10.81 -1.59 -18.19
CA ASP A 183 11.83 -2.64 -18.25
C ASP A 183 12.15 -3.19 -16.85
N ARG A 184 12.29 -2.30 -15.86
CA ARG A 184 12.51 -2.68 -14.46
C ARG A 184 11.36 -3.52 -13.92
N VAL A 185 10.11 -3.05 -14.07
CA VAL A 185 8.91 -3.79 -13.62
C VAL A 185 8.87 -5.18 -14.28
N ARG A 186 9.12 -5.25 -15.58
CA ARG A 186 9.14 -6.51 -16.35
C ARG A 186 10.23 -7.47 -15.85
N ARG A 187 11.44 -6.99 -15.62
CA ARG A 187 12.56 -7.81 -15.12
C ARG A 187 12.28 -8.35 -13.73
N VAL A 188 11.85 -7.49 -12.79
CA VAL A 188 11.49 -7.94 -11.44
C VAL A 188 10.35 -8.95 -11.50
N GLY A 189 9.31 -8.70 -12.30
CA GLY A 189 8.20 -9.63 -12.47
C GLY A 189 8.65 -10.98 -13.02
N SER A 190 9.56 -10.98 -14.00
CA SER A 190 10.13 -12.21 -14.57
C SER A 190 10.93 -13.00 -13.54
N GLU A 191 11.76 -12.31 -12.75
CA GLU A 191 12.54 -12.94 -11.69
C GLU A 191 11.65 -13.48 -10.58
N LEU A 192 10.60 -12.75 -10.18
CA LEU A 192 9.57 -13.17 -9.22
C LEU A 192 8.69 -14.33 -9.70
N ALA A 193 8.61 -14.60 -11.00
CA ALA A 193 7.87 -15.75 -11.54
C ALA A 193 8.73 -17.02 -11.66
N ARG A 194 10.07 -16.88 -11.72
CA ARG A 194 11.01 -17.99 -11.98
C ARG A 194 11.36 -18.89 -10.79
N ALA A 195 11.03 -18.47 -9.58
CA ALA A 195 11.37 -19.19 -8.36
C ALA A 195 10.30 -19.04 -7.29
#